data_AF-A0A2W6D798-F1
#
_entry.id   AF-A0A2W6D798-F1
#
_cell.length_a   1.000
_cell.length_b   1.000
_cell.length_c   1.000
_cell.angle_alpha   90.00
_cell.angle_beta   90.00
_cell.angle_gamma   90.00
#
_symmetry.space_group_name_H-M   'P 1'
#
loop_
_entity.id
_entity.type
_entity.pdbx_description
1 polymer ?
#
loop_
_entity_poly.entity_id
_entity_poly.type
_entity_poly.pdbx_seq_one_letter_code
_entity_poly.pdbx_strand_id
1 'polypeptide(L)'
;MIREVGRQAVLLAGLALLPALAQALHLHDRISWQPPAADEVTVSRAKEWGDAVMWLDARPIDDFNSAHIPRALPLNTADWDSLLGPVLNSWSPARRIVVYCSRQSCDASREVARRLRDEAGLKNIYVLTGGWEAWQESGK
;
A
#
# COMPACT_ATOMS: atom_id res chain seq x y z
N MET A 1 -19.90 -36.81 42.83
CA MET A 1 -19.24 -37.18 41.56
C MET A 1 -19.59 -36.19 40.43
N ILE A 2 -20.88 -36.00 40.07
CA ILE A 2 -21.31 -35.10 38.97
C ILE A 2 -20.92 -33.62 39.17
N ARG A 3 -21.02 -33.07 40.39
CA ARG A 3 -20.59 -31.68 40.70
C ARG A 3 -19.09 -31.45 40.51
N GLU A 4 -18.27 -32.48 40.71
CA GLU A 4 -16.81 -32.36 40.59
C GLU A 4 -16.37 -32.38 39.13
N VAL A 5 -17.01 -33.24 38.32
CA VAL A 5 -16.81 -33.29 36.86
C VAL A 5 -17.26 -31.99 36.21
N GLY A 6 -18.37 -31.40 36.65
CA GLY A 6 -18.82 -30.09 36.15
C GLY A 6 -17.83 -28.96 36.47
N ARG A 7 -17.25 -28.97 37.68
CA ARG A 7 -16.24 -27.98 38.08
C ARG A 7 -14.93 -28.12 37.30
N GLN A 8 -14.48 -29.36 37.08
CA GLN A 8 -13.29 -29.65 36.27
C GLN A 8 -13.50 -29.28 34.80
N ALA A 9 -14.68 -29.54 34.23
CA ALA A 9 -15.00 -29.15 32.86
C ALA A 9 -14.99 -27.62 32.67
N VAL A 10 -15.53 -26.86 33.62
CA VAL A 10 -15.50 -25.39 33.59
C VAL A 10 -14.06 -24.86 33.71
N LEU A 11 -13.23 -25.46 34.58
CA LEU A 11 -11.83 -25.08 34.71
C LEU A 11 -11.05 -25.34 33.43
N LEU A 12 -11.24 -26.50 32.79
CA LEU A 12 -10.57 -26.83 31.53
C LEU A 12 -11.05 -25.92 30.38
N ALA A 13 -12.34 -25.62 30.30
CA ALA A 13 -12.89 -24.70 29.31
C ALA A 13 -12.32 -23.28 29.50
N GLY A 14 -12.26 -22.80 30.74
CA GLY A 14 -11.61 -21.51 31.06
C GLY A 14 -10.14 -21.49 30.68
N LEU A 15 -9.39 -22.56 31.00
CA LEU A 15 -7.97 -22.68 30.67
C LEU A 15 -7.71 -22.65 29.15
N ALA A 16 -8.63 -23.16 28.34
CA ALA A 16 -8.52 -23.16 26.88
C ALA A 16 -8.99 -21.85 26.24
N LEU A 17 -10.04 -21.22 26.77
CA LEU A 17 -10.64 -19.99 26.20
C LEU A 17 -9.81 -18.74 26.49
N LEU A 18 -9.16 -18.67 27.66
CA LEU A 18 -8.34 -17.52 28.03
C LEU A 18 -7.15 -17.26 27.08
N PRO A 19 -6.29 -18.24 26.76
CA PRO A 19 -5.19 -18.02 25.82
C PRO A 19 -5.71 -17.76 24.40
N ALA A 20 -6.79 -18.42 23.97
CA ALA A 20 -7.39 -18.16 22.66
C ALA A 20 -7.94 -16.73 22.54
N LEU A 21 -8.63 -16.23 23.57
CA LEU A 21 -9.14 -14.86 23.60
C LEU A 21 -8.00 -13.84 23.69
N ALA A 22 -6.98 -14.09 24.51
CA ALA A 22 -5.80 -13.24 24.60
C ALA A 22 -5.03 -13.20 23.27
N GLN A 23 -4.88 -14.33 22.59
CA GLN A 23 -4.28 -14.40 21.25
C GLN A 23 -5.14 -13.69 20.20
N ALA A 24 -6.46 -13.86 20.24
CA ALA A 24 -7.37 -13.18 19.31
C ALA A 24 -7.28 -11.66 19.46
N LEU A 25 -7.26 -11.14 20.70
CA LEU A 25 -7.08 -9.72 20.97
C LEU A 25 -5.68 -9.23 20.55
N HIS A 26 -4.63 -9.99 20.85
CA HIS A 26 -3.27 -9.64 20.46
C HIS A 26 -3.07 -9.62 18.93
N LEU A 27 -3.75 -10.52 18.23
CA LEU A 27 -3.65 -10.68 16.78
C LEU A 27 -4.62 -9.74 16.04
N HIS A 28 -5.68 -9.26 16.68
CA HIS A 28 -6.63 -8.31 16.10
C HIS A 28 -5.93 -7.02 15.63
N ASP A 29 -5.03 -6.47 16.44
CA ASP A 29 -4.24 -5.28 16.07
C ASP A 29 -3.13 -5.59 15.04
N ARG A 30 -2.82 -6.87 14.83
CA ARG A 30 -1.72 -7.35 13.96
C ARG A 30 -2.22 -7.83 12.59
N ILE A 31 -3.46 -8.31 12.50
CA ILE A 31 -4.12 -8.65 11.24
C ILE A 31 -4.92 -7.43 10.80
N SER A 32 -4.23 -6.50 10.14
CA SER A 32 -4.87 -5.46 9.35
C SER A 32 -5.40 -6.05 8.04
N TRP A 33 -6.47 -6.85 8.11
CA TRP A 33 -7.32 -7.03 6.93
C TRP A 33 -8.07 -5.71 6.71
N GLN A 34 -7.35 -4.71 6.22
CA GLN A 34 -7.97 -3.53 5.65
C GLN A 34 -8.36 -3.91 4.23
N PRO A 35 -9.62 -3.69 3.83
CA PRO A 35 -9.96 -3.70 2.41
C PRO A 35 -8.99 -2.74 1.70
N PRO A 36 -8.57 -3.05 0.46
CA PRO A 36 -7.68 -2.16 -0.28
C PRO A 36 -8.27 -0.76 -0.23
N ALA A 37 -7.41 0.22 0.11
CA ALA A 37 -7.86 1.59 0.26
C ALA A 37 -8.55 2.05 -1.04
N ALA A 38 -9.54 2.94 -0.95
CA ALA A 38 -10.36 3.33 -2.11
C ALA A 38 -9.53 3.91 -3.29
N ASP A 39 -8.28 4.28 -3.03
CA ASP A 39 -7.28 4.76 -3.96
C ASP A 39 -6.30 3.68 -4.46
N GLU A 40 -6.48 2.39 -4.15
CA GLU A 40 -5.68 1.31 -4.74
C GLU A 40 -6.15 0.95 -6.15
N VAL A 41 -5.20 0.67 -7.05
CA VAL A 41 -5.46 0.29 -8.45
C VAL A 41 -4.57 -0.87 -8.88
N THR A 42 -5.13 -1.81 -9.65
CA THR A 42 -4.36 -2.90 -10.26
C THR A 42 -3.63 -2.45 -11.52
N VAL A 43 -2.59 -3.19 -11.93
CA VAL A 43 -1.84 -2.90 -13.16
C VAL A 43 -2.76 -2.86 -14.39
N SER A 44 -3.64 -3.84 -14.56
CA SER A 44 -4.57 -3.90 -15.69
C SER A 44 -5.48 -2.67 -15.75
N ARG A 45 -6.05 -2.27 -14.61
CA ARG A 45 -6.94 -1.10 -14.55
C ARG A 45 -6.20 0.20 -14.81
N ALA A 46 -4.98 0.35 -14.29
CA ALA A 46 -4.16 1.53 -14.58
C ALA A 46 -3.75 1.58 -16.07
N LYS A 47 -3.45 0.44 -16.70
CA LYS A 47 -3.16 0.35 -18.14
C LYS A 47 -4.34 0.79 -19.01
N GLU A 48 -5.59 0.51 -18.62
CA GLU A 48 -6.80 0.95 -19.34
C GLU A 48 -6.92 2.49 -19.44
N TRP A 49 -6.29 3.24 -18.54
CA TRP A 49 -6.28 4.70 -18.60
C TRP A 49 -5.28 5.27 -19.61
N GLY A 50 -4.37 4.44 -20.13
CA GLY A 50 -3.41 4.81 -21.18
C GLY A 50 -2.59 6.06 -20.84
N ASP A 51 -2.53 7.01 -21.77
CA ASP A 51 -1.75 8.25 -21.62
C ASP A 51 -2.29 9.23 -20.57
N ALA A 52 -3.50 9.01 -20.06
CA ALA A 52 -4.02 9.80 -18.94
C ALA A 52 -3.27 9.51 -17.63
N VAL A 53 -2.47 8.43 -17.57
CA VAL A 53 -1.69 8.07 -16.38
C VAL A 53 -0.38 8.83 -16.33
N MET A 54 -0.07 9.32 -15.14
CA MET A 54 1.24 9.79 -14.76
C MET A 54 1.80 8.85 -13.69
N TRP A 55 2.83 8.09 -14.05
CA TRP A 55 3.46 7.10 -13.18
C TRP A 55 4.50 7.78 -12.28
N LEU A 56 4.43 7.53 -10.98
CA LEU A 56 5.41 8.00 -10.00
C LEU A 56 6.04 6.81 -9.28
N ASP A 57 7.36 6.76 -9.28
CA ASP A 57 8.15 5.74 -8.59
C ASP A 57 8.59 6.26 -7.23
N ALA A 58 8.09 5.62 -6.16
CA ALA A 58 8.40 5.98 -4.78
C ALA A 58 9.65 5.28 -4.23
N ARG A 59 10.34 4.47 -5.04
CA ARG A 59 11.55 3.76 -4.64
C ARG A 59 12.77 4.69 -4.58
N PRO A 60 13.87 4.26 -3.93
CA PRO A 60 15.15 4.94 -4.02
C PRO A 60 15.57 5.17 -5.48
N ILE A 61 16.31 6.26 -5.72
CA ILE A 61 16.70 6.66 -7.07
C ILE A 61 17.53 5.58 -7.80
N ASP A 62 18.32 4.79 -7.07
CA ASP A 62 19.11 3.68 -7.63
C ASP A 62 18.22 2.57 -8.19
N ASP A 63 17.13 2.22 -7.50
CA ASP A 63 16.15 1.25 -7.96
C ASP A 63 15.41 1.75 -9.21
N PHE A 64 15.04 3.04 -9.22
CA PHE A 64 14.45 3.69 -10.38
C PHE A 64 15.40 3.62 -11.59
N ASN A 65 16.66 4.02 -11.41
CA ASN A 65 17.66 4.03 -12.48
C ASN A 65 17.95 2.64 -13.04
N SER A 66 17.89 1.60 -12.21
CA SER A 66 18.07 0.21 -12.63
C SER A 66 16.96 -0.26 -13.58
N ALA A 67 15.69 -0.08 -13.18
CA ALA A 67 14.53 -0.33 -14.04
C ALA A 67 13.28 0.29 -13.41
N HIS A 68 12.39 0.85 -14.23
CA HIS A 68 11.15 1.48 -13.79
C HIS A 68 10.05 1.35 -14.84
N ILE A 69 8.82 1.72 -14.48
CA ILE A 69 7.69 1.73 -15.42
C ILE A 69 7.98 2.77 -16.51
N PRO A 70 7.79 2.48 -17.81
CA PRO A 70 8.09 3.43 -18.86
C PRO A 70 7.40 4.79 -18.66
N ARG A 71 8.16 5.88 -18.81
CA ARG A 71 7.75 7.27 -18.57
C ARG A 71 7.38 7.60 -17.11
N ALA A 72 7.74 6.76 -16.15
CA ALA A 72 7.63 7.12 -14.75
C ALA A 72 8.59 8.25 -14.38
N LEU A 73 8.18 9.08 -13.43
CA LEU A 73 9.04 10.07 -12.78
C LEU A 73 9.40 9.57 -11.37
N PRO A 74 10.65 9.76 -10.92
CA PRO A 74 11.02 9.44 -9.55
C PRO A 74 10.41 10.47 -8.60
N LEU A 75 9.80 10.00 -7.51
CA LEU A 75 9.36 10.83 -6.40
C LEU A 75 9.35 10.01 -5.11
N ASN A 76 10.41 10.12 -4.33
CA ASN A 76 10.54 9.46 -3.04
C ASN A 76 10.53 10.49 -1.89
N THR A 77 10.35 10.03 -0.66
CA THR A 77 10.29 10.92 0.51
C THR A 77 11.65 11.45 0.97
N ALA A 78 12.74 10.75 0.65
CA ALA A 78 14.10 11.14 1.05
C ALA A 78 14.59 12.38 0.27
N ASP A 79 14.26 12.44 -1.02
CA ASP A 79 14.65 13.50 -1.95
C ASP A 79 13.44 14.38 -2.36
N TRP A 80 12.42 14.47 -1.50
CA TRP A 80 11.13 15.06 -1.83
C TRP A 80 11.23 16.47 -2.43
N ASP A 81 11.98 17.36 -1.77
CA ASP A 81 12.05 18.78 -2.15
C ASP A 81 12.72 18.97 -3.52
N SER A 82 13.64 18.08 -3.90
CA SER A 82 14.32 18.16 -5.19
C SER A 82 13.50 17.51 -6.32
N LEU A 83 12.76 16.44 -6.01
CA LEU A 83 11.99 15.67 -6.98
C LEU A 83 10.58 16.22 -7.24
N LEU A 84 9.99 16.95 -6.27
CA LEU A 84 8.62 17.44 -6.40
C LEU A 84 8.45 18.47 -7.54
N GLY A 85 9.41 19.37 -7.73
CA GLY A 85 9.34 20.41 -8.77
C GLY A 85 9.10 19.85 -10.18
N PRO A 86 9.96 18.93 -10.68
CA PRO A 86 9.76 18.25 -11.96
C PRO A 86 8.42 17.52 -12.10
N VAL A 87 7.93 16.91 -11.01
CA VAL A 87 6.62 16.23 -10.96
C VAL A 87 5.49 17.23 -11.17
N LEU A 88 5.50 18.36 -10.44
CA LEU A 88 4.48 19.40 -10.56
C LEU A 88 4.49 20.05 -11.96
N ASN A 89 5.66 20.25 -12.55
CA ASN A 89 5.79 20.78 -13.92
C ASN A 89 5.21 19.85 -14.99
N SER A 90 5.19 18.55 -14.73
CA SER A 90 4.66 17.53 -15.65
C SER A 90 3.19 17.18 -15.39
N TRP A 91 2.64 17.66 -14.27
CA TRP A 91 1.30 17.34 -13.82
C TRP A 91 0.24 18.25 -14.45
N SER A 92 -0.97 17.70 -14.63
CA SER A 92 -2.17 18.49 -14.90
C SER A 92 -3.41 17.86 -14.25
N PRO A 93 -4.45 18.65 -13.92
CA PRO A 93 -5.65 18.17 -13.21
C PRO A 93 -6.40 17.03 -13.90
N ALA A 94 -6.28 16.90 -15.22
CA ALA A 94 -6.95 15.86 -16.01
C ALA A 94 -6.25 14.48 -15.90
N ARG A 95 -4.98 14.44 -15.45
CA ARG A 95 -4.22 13.19 -15.34
C ARG A 95 -4.54 12.45 -14.05
N ARG A 96 -4.43 11.13 -14.13
CA ARG A 96 -4.46 10.23 -12.97
C ARG A 96 -3.03 9.95 -12.55
N ILE A 97 -2.69 10.27 -11.31
CA ILE A 97 -1.38 9.96 -10.75
C ILE A 97 -1.44 8.55 -10.18
N VAL A 98 -0.51 7.69 -10.59
CA VAL A 98 -0.37 6.35 -10.03
C VAL A 98 1.02 6.22 -9.42
N VAL A 99 1.05 6.08 -8.10
CA VAL A 99 2.28 5.95 -7.32
C VAL A 99 2.53 4.47 -7.03
N TYR A 100 3.75 3.99 -7.25
CA TYR A 100 4.13 2.62 -6.94
C TYR A 100 5.42 2.55 -6.13
N CYS A 101 5.56 1.50 -5.32
CA CYS A 101 6.79 1.12 -4.65
C CYS A 101 7.23 -0.27 -5.17
N SER A 102 8.21 -0.93 -4.55
CA SER A 102 8.71 -2.24 -4.95
C SER A 102 7.64 -3.33 -4.95
N ARG A 103 6.78 -3.38 -3.92
CA ARG A 103 5.84 -4.49 -3.68
C ARG A 103 4.64 -4.09 -2.82
N GLN A 104 3.64 -4.96 -2.67
CA GLN A 104 2.41 -4.70 -1.90
C GLN A 104 2.68 -4.30 -0.43
N SER A 105 3.65 -4.94 0.22
CA SER A 105 4.00 -4.68 1.62
C SER A 105 4.84 -3.42 1.84
N CYS A 106 5.18 -2.68 0.77
CA CYS A 106 5.88 -1.41 0.90
C CYS A 106 4.91 -0.25 1.13
N ASP A 107 5.21 0.60 2.13
CA ASP A 107 4.40 1.78 2.47
C ASP A 107 4.82 3.07 1.74
N ALA A 108 5.96 3.08 1.04
CA ALA A 108 6.50 4.31 0.44
C ALA A 108 5.55 4.95 -0.58
N SER A 109 4.82 4.15 -1.36
CA SER A 109 3.84 4.67 -2.33
C SER A 109 2.64 5.32 -1.66
N ARG A 110 2.16 4.74 -0.54
CA ARG A 110 1.09 5.32 0.28
C ARG A 110 1.52 6.65 0.89
N GLU A 111 2.75 6.70 1.40
CA GLU A 111 3.30 7.91 1.99
C GLU A 111 3.47 9.03 0.96
N VAL A 112 4.05 8.74 -0.20
CA VAL A 112 4.16 9.70 -1.31
C VAL A 112 2.77 10.16 -1.76
N ALA A 113 1.80 9.25 -1.92
CA ALA A 113 0.43 9.60 -2.28
C ALA A 113 -0.24 10.53 -1.26
N ARG A 114 -0.03 10.26 0.03
CA ARG A 114 -0.52 11.11 1.13
C ARG A 114 0.10 12.50 1.07
N ARG A 115 1.42 12.62 0.96
CA ARG A 115 2.11 13.91 0.85
C ARG A 115 1.69 14.70 -0.39
N LEU A 116 1.49 14.05 -1.53
CA LEU A 116 0.96 14.71 -2.74
C LEU A 116 -0.44 15.32 -2.50
N ARG A 117 -1.30 14.66 -1.72
CA ARG A 117 -2.63 15.19 -1.35
C ARG A 117 -2.52 16.33 -0.35
N ASP A 118 -1.77 16.10 0.73
CA ASP A 118 -1.76 16.98 1.90
C ASP A 118 -0.90 18.23 1.69
N GLU A 119 0.28 18.08 1.08
CA GLU A 119 1.27 19.15 0.92
C GLU A 119 1.15 19.85 -0.44
N ALA A 120 0.91 19.09 -1.51
CA ALA A 120 0.80 19.64 -2.87
C ALA A 120 -0.66 19.89 -3.32
N GLY A 121 -1.66 19.45 -2.55
CA GLY A 121 -3.08 19.66 -2.87
C GLY A 121 -3.56 18.93 -4.13
N LEU A 122 -2.81 17.92 -4.58
CA LEU A 122 -3.09 17.20 -5.81
C LEU A 122 -4.26 16.21 -5.64
N LYS A 123 -4.95 15.94 -6.74
CA LYS A 123 -6.11 15.03 -6.79
C LYS A 123 -5.88 13.89 -7.79
N ASN A 124 -6.81 12.93 -7.83
CA ASN A 124 -6.75 11.77 -8.72
C ASN A 124 -5.48 10.93 -8.53
N ILE A 125 -5.07 10.76 -7.28
CA ILE A 125 -3.89 9.98 -6.90
C ILE A 125 -4.32 8.58 -6.48
N TYR A 126 -3.65 7.58 -7.01
CA TYR A 126 -3.87 6.16 -6.76
C TYR A 126 -2.54 5.48 -6.39
N VAL A 127 -2.64 4.38 -5.64
CA VAL A 127 -1.50 3.52 -5.29
C VAL A 127 -1.59 2.22 -6.08
N LEU A 128 -0.50 1.85 -6.76
CA LEU A 128 -0.46 0.61 -7.53
C LEU A 128 -0.36 -0.61 -6.60
N THR A 129 -1.39 -1.46 -6.62
CA THR A 129 -1.40 -2.74 -5.91
C THR A 129 -0.28 -3.63 -6.45
N GLY A 130 0.52 -4.18 -5.54
CA GLY A 130 1.65 -5.07 -5.83
C GLY A 130 2.90 -4.35 -6.34
N GLY A 131 2.86 -3.04 -6.58
CA GLY A 131 4.03 -2.25 -6.93
C GLY A 131 4.75 -2.67 -8.21
N TRP A 132 6.07 -2.50 -8.22
CA TRP A 132 6.97 -2.85 -9.32
C TRP A 132 6.97 -4.35 -9.63
N GLU A 133 6.91 -5.21 -8.61
CA GLU A 133 6.78 -6.67 -8.77
C GLU A 133 5.57 -7.03 -9.62
N ALA A 134 4.38 -6.52 -9.26
CA ALA A 134 3.16 -6.78 -10.03
C ALA A 134 3.24 -6.22 -11.47
N TRP A 135 3.90 -5.08 -11.67
CA TRP A 135 4.14 -4.56 -13.02
C TRP A 135 4.96 -5.54 -13.87
N GLN A 136 6.04 -6.08 -13.31
CA GLN A 136 6.90 -7.05 -13.99
C GLN A 136 6.16 -8.35 -14.33
N GLU A 137 5.33 -8.84 -13.40
CA GLU A 137 4.51 -10.03 -13.61
C GLU A 137 3.41 -9.83 -14.66
N SER A 138 2.95 -8.59 -14.88
CA SER A 138 1.91 -8.28 -15.87
C SER A 138 2.36 -8.37 -17.34
N GLY A 139 3.61 -8.74 -17.61
CA GLY A 139 4.12 -8.98 -18.97
C GLY A 139 4.58 -7.74 -19.75
N LYS A 140 4.78 -6.60 -19.06
CA LYS A 140 5.14 -5.26 -19.59
C LYS A 140 4.07 -4.65 -20.50
#